data_AF-A0A5C2HHU5-F1
#
_entry.id   AF-A0A5C2HHU5-F1
#
_cell.length_a   1.000
_cell.length_b   1.000
_cell.length_c   1.000
_cell.angle_alpha   90.00
_cell.angle_beta   90.00
_cell.angle_gamma   90.00
#
_symmetry.space_group_name_H-M   'P 1'
#
loop_
_entity.id
_entity.type
_entity.pdbx_description
1 polymer ?
#
loop_
_entity_poly.entity_id
_entity_poly.type
_entity_poly.pdbx_seq_one_letter_code
_entity_poly.pdbx_strand_id
1 'polypeptide(L)'
;MKIANPLYDVVFRYLMQDNQAAKLVISHIIGQQIEALEFGFADLSHRLPDGGLTVLRLEFLAKIVQLDGSQQQVIIELQKAKQYLSDQIFYTDQDRQLGNATPLVSIYILSHKLEHIDCPITHVKYDCYDPATKENIKQKEEFIESLIHNCYIIQVQRLKQSHQNKLEQLLSIFDQSYVTEESRHFLDLPEDRYDEELWPVIQCLQKASVAEEICEEMDLEDEFIAEQANLGVG
;
A
#
# COMPACT_ATOMS: atom_id res chain seq x y z
N MET A 1 -3.80 22.79 0.36
CA MET A 1 -3.08 22.26 -0.82
C MET A 1 -3.96 21.28 -1.56
N LYS A 2 -4.21 21.53 -2.85
CA LYS A 2 -4.95 20.59 -3.71
C LYS A 2 -4.00 19.51 -4.21
N ILE A 3 -4.36 18.24 -4.06
CA ILE A 3 -3.62 17.08 -4.57
C ILE A 3 -4.57 16.12 -5.32
N ALA A 4 -4.03 15.29 -6.22
CA ALA A 4 -4.80 14.19 -6.80
C ALA A 4 -5.09 13.13 -5.71
N ASN A 5 -6.30 12.57 -5.72
CA ASN A 5 -6.76 11.62 -4.72
C ASN A 5 -6.07 10.25 -4.93
N PRO A 6 -5.17 9.82 -4.02
CA PRO A 6 -4.40 8.60 -4.19
C PRO A 6 -5.24 7.32 -4.00
N LEU A 7 -6.56 7.42 -3.74
CA LEU A 7 -7.44 6.26 -3.83
C LEU A 7 -7.68 5.80 -5.28
N TYR A 8 -7.49 6.66 -6.28
CA TYR A 8 -7.59 6.26 -7.68
C TYR A 8 -6.35 5.42 -8.08
N ASP A 9 -6.53 4.34 -8.83
CA ASP A 9 -5.43 3.43 -9.17
C ASP A 9 -4.37 4.12 -10.01
N VAL A 10 -4.79 4.97 -10.96
CA VAL A 10 -3.87 5.73 -11.80
C VAL A 10 -3.01 6.69 -10.98
N VAL A 11 -3.61 7.40 -10.02
CA VAL A 11 -2.90 8.33 -9.13
C VAL A 11 -1.94 7.58 -8.22
N PHE A 12 -2.40 6.47 -7.63
CA PHE A 12 -1.57 5.65 -6.76
C PHE A 12 -0.39 5.03 -7.51
N ARG A 13 -0.62 4.52 -8.72
CA ARG A 13 0.45 4.02 -9.60
C ARG A 13 1.45 5.12 -9.93
N TYR A 14 0.98 6.31 -10.29
CA TYR A 14 1.84 7.46 -10.57
C TYR A 14 2.73 7.81 -9.36
N LEU A 15 2.13 7.88 -8.16
CA LEU A 15 2.86 8.12 -6.91
C LEU A 15 3.94 7.08 -6.67
N MET A 16 3.61 5.80 -6.86
CA MET A 16 4.49 4.68 -6.57
C MET A 16 5.55 4.42 -7.65
N GLN A 17 5.41 5.03 -8.84
CA GLN A 17 6.43 5.04 -9.88
C GLN A 17 7.46 6.17 -9.68
N ASP A 18 7.11 7.24 -8.97
CA ASP A 18 8.07 8.25 -8.52
C ASP A 18 8.98 7.63 -7.44
N ASN A 19 10.24 7.38 -7.78
CA ASN A 19 11.16 6.65 -6.92
C ASN A 19 11.35 7.30 -5.55
N GLN A 20 11.41 8.64 -5.50
CA GLN A 20 11.63 9.37 -4.26
C GLN A 20 10.41 9.27 -3.36
N ALA A 21 9.21 9.46 -3.92
CA ALA A 21 7.96 9.34 -3.18
C ALA A 21 7.70 7.89 -2.73
N ALA A 22 7.84 6.91 -3.63
CA ALA A 22 7.65 5.50 -3.33
C ALA A 22 8.59 5.00 -2.23
N LYS A 23 9.86 5.37 -2.30
CA LYS A 23 10.86 5.03 -1.28
C LYS A 23 10.52 5.62 0.08
N LEU A 24 9.98 6.85 0.12
CA LEU A 24 9.53 7.49 1.36
C LEU A 24 8.31 6.78 1.95
N VAL A 25 7.31 6.48 1.12
CA VAL A 25 6.09 5.77 1.53
C VAL A 25 6.42 4.41 2.11
N ILE A 26 7.18 3.61 1.36
CA ILE A 26 7.49 2.24 1.77
C ILE A 26 8.39 2.24 3.00
N SER A 27 9.42 3.10 3.08
CA SER A 27 10.31 3.14 4.26
C SER A 27 9.58 3.48 5.56
N HIS A 28 8.60 4.39 5.49
CA HIS A 28 7.76 4.72 6.64
C HIS A 28 6.83 3.57 7.02
N ILE A 29 6.23 2.88 6.05
CA ILE A 29 5.33 1.74 6.32
C ILE A 29 6.10 0.61 7.01
N ILE A 30 7.27 0.24 6.47
CA ILE A 30 8.05 -0.88 7.01
C ILE A 30 8.91 -0.51 8.23
N GLY A 31 9.06 0.80 8.50
CA GLY A 31 9.88 1.33 9.59
C GLY A 31 11.38 1.05 9.43
N GLN A 32 11.89 0.94 8.20
CA GLN A 32 13.29 0.59 7.92
C GLN A 32 13.89 1.51 6.85
N GLN A 33 15.19 1.77 6.96
CA GLN A 33 15.90 2.58 5.99
C GLN A 33 16.12 1.78 4.69
N ILE A 34 15.55 2.30 3.61
CA ILE A 34 15.77 1.77 2.26
C ILE A 34 16.94 2.53 1.64
N GLU A 35 17.97 1.84 1.18
CA GLU A 35 19.09 2.43 0.43
C GLU A 35 18.72 2.61 -1.04
N ALA A 36 18.18 1.57 -1.66
CA ALA A 36 17.74 1.56 -3.04
C ALA A 36 16.37 0.89 -3.16
N LEU A 37 15.55 1.40 -4.07
CA LEU A 37 14.23 0.85 -4.40
C LEU A 37 14.13 0.78 -5.92
N GLU A 38 13.92 -0.40 -6.46
CA GLU A 38 13.75 -0.63 -7.90
C GLU A 38 12.30 -1.07 -8.16
N PHE A 39 11.64 -0.38 -9.09
CA PHE A 39 10.30 -0.76 -9.53
C PHE A 39 10.40 -2.02 -10.39
N GLY A 40 9.80 -3.12 -9.93
CA GLY A 40 9.87 -4.41 -10.62
C GLY A 40 8.79 -4.54 -11.68
N PHE A 41 7.54 -4.54 -11.23
CA PHE A 41 6.37 -4.81 -12.08
C PHE A 41 5.11 -4.15 -11.53
N ALA A 42 4.15 -3.91 -12.43
CA ALA A 42 2.81 -3.42 -12.10
C ALA A 42 1.78 -4.32 -12.78
N ASP A 43 0.95 -5.00 -11.98
CA ASP A 43 -0.21 -5.72 -12.49
C ASP A 43 -1.49 -4.96 -12.18
N LEU A 44 -2.38 -4.95 -13.16
CA LEU A 44 -3.77 -4.55 -13.00
C LEU A 44 -4.56 -5.82 -13.30
N SER A 45 -4.83 -6.61 -12.25
CA SER A 45 -5.56 -7.86 -12.43
C SER A 45 -7.01 -7.52 -12.76
N HIS A 46 -7.34 -7.55 -14.05
CA HIS A 46 -8.69 -7.43 -14.53
C HIS A 46 -9.39 -8.79 -14.49
N ARG A 47 -10.53 -8.82 -13.77
CA ARG A 47 -11.66 -9.75 -13.87
C ARG A 47 -11.52 -11.11 -13.19
N LEU A 48 -12.24 -11.23 -12.07
CA LEU A 48 -13.04 -12.44 -11.83
C LEU A 48 -14.02 -12.64 -13.01
N PRO A 49 -14.39 -13.89 -13.35
CA PRO A 49 -15.36 -14.21 -14.43
C PRO A 49 -16.69 -13.45 -14.33
N ASP A 50 -17.00 -12.95 -13.14
CA ASP A 50 -18.25 -12.31 -12.75
C ASP A 50 -18.20 -10.77 -12.88
N GLY A 51 -17.07 -10.23 -13.35
CA GLY A 51 -16.97 -8.83 -13.79
C GLY A 51 -16.85 -7.77 -12.69
N GLY A 52 -16.48 -8.14 -11.47
CA GLY A 52 -16.59 -7.28 -10.27
C GLY A 52 -15.31 -6.77 -9.61
N LEU A 53 -14.09 -6.85 -10.21
CA LEU A 53 -12.90 -6.55 -9.40
C LEU A 53 -11.62 -6.07 -10.09
N THR A 54 -10.94 -5.14 -9.40
CA THR A 54 -9.63 -4.57 -9.74
C THR A 54 -8.78 -4.52 -8.46
N VAL A 55 -7.78 -5.41 -8.33
CA VAL A 55 -6.67 -5.25 -7.38
C VAL A 55 -5.50 -4.68 -8.14
N LEU A 56 -4.96 -3.57 -7.65
CA LEU A 56 -3.70 -3.02 -8.14
C LEU A 56 -2.57 -3.68 -7.36
N ARG A 57 -1.69 -4.41 -8.06
CA ARG A 57 -0.49 -5.04 -7.48
C ARG A 57 0.76 -4.37 -8.04
N LEU A 58 1.62 -3.90 -7.15
CA LEU A 58 2.91 -3.32 -7.48
C LEU A 58 4.00 -4.11 -6.76
N GLU A 59 5.08 -4.44 -7.46
CA GLU A 59 6.24 -5.11 -6.88
C GLU A 59 7.48 -4.24 -6.97
N PHE A 60 8.29 -4.29 -5.91
CA PHE A 60 9.55 -3.58 -5.79
C PHE A 60 10.64 -4.52 -5.30
N LEU A 61 11.86 -4.29 -5.78
CA LEU A 61 13.06 -4.84 -5.15
C LEU A 61 13.69 -3.74 -4.29
N ALA A 62 13.70 -3.95 -2.97
CA ALA A 62 14.27 -3.02 -2.01
C ALA A 62 15.59 -3.53 -1.48
N LYS A 63 16.55 -2.61 -1.30
CA LYS A 63 17.79 -2.85 -0.57
C LYS A 63 17.72 -2.13 0.76
N ILE A 64 17.61 -2.89 1.84
CA ILE A 64 17.42 -2.38 3.19
C ILE A 64 18.76 -2.41 3.94
N VAL A 65 19.03 -1.35 4.71
CA VAL A 65 20.17 -1.27 5.63
C VAL A 65 19.71 -1.65 7.03
N GLN A 66 20.30 -2.71 7.58
CA GLN A 66 20.05 -3.13 8.96
C GLN A 66 20.81 -2.27 9.97
N LEU A 67 20.44 -2.39 11.25
CA LEU A 67 21.06 -1.62 12.35
C LEU A 67 22.58 -1.89 12.50
N ASP A 68 23.04 -3.07 12.12
CA ASP A 68 24.46 -3.45 12.13
C ASP A 68 25.23 -2.98 10.88
N GLY A 69 24.56 -2.27 9.96
CA GLY A 69 25.10 -1.80 8.70
C GLY A 69 25.11 -2.86 7.58
N SER A 70 24.65 -4.09 7.85
CA SER A 70 24.46 -5.10 6.82
C SER A 70 23.35 -4.70 5.85
N GLN A 71 23.41 -5.26 4.64
CA GLN A 71 22.46 -4.95 3.58
C GLN A 71 21.71 -6.22 3.18
N GLN A 72 20.40 -6.10 3.04
CA GLN A 72 19.53 -7.22 2.65
C GLN A 72 18.63 -6.80 1.50
N GLN A 73 18.50 -7.67 0.50
CA GLN A 73 17.51 -7.50 -0.55
C GLN A 73 16.18 -8.11 -0.10
N VAL A 74 15.10 -7.38 -0.31
CA VAL A 74 13.75 -7.74 0.09
C VAL A 74 12.82 -7.39 -1.06
N ILE A 75 11.92 -8.30 -1.43
CA ILE A 75 10.84 -7.99 -2.35
C ILE A 75 9.71 -7.36 -1.54
N ILE A 76 9.18 -6.24 -2.04
CA ILE A 76 8.05 -5.55 -1.44
C ILE A 76 6.90 -5.62 -2.42
N GLU A 77 5.81 -6.20 -1.98
CA GLU A 77 4.58 -6.29 -2.76
C GLU A 77 3.53 -5.38 -2.13
N LEU A 78 2.95 -4.52 -2.94
CA LEU A 78 1.89 -3.61 -2.53
C LEU A 78 0.62 -3.96 -3.28
N GLN A 79 -0.43 -4.31 -2.56
CA GLN A 79 -1.75 -4.58 -3.11
C GLN A 79 -2.76 -3.54 -2.59
N LYS A 80 -3.43 -2.83 -3.51
CA LYS A 80 -4.52 -1.90 -3.19
C LYS A 80 -5.84 -2.45 -3.71
N ALA A 81 -6.84 -2.55 -2.83
CA ALA A 81 -8.18 -3.00 -3.18
C ALA A 81 -9.19 -1.85 -3.14
N LYS A 82 -10.05 -1.77 -4.16
CA LYS A 82 -11.04 -0.69 -4.35
C LYS A 82 -12.36 -0.89 -3.59
N GLN A 83 -12.85 -2.12 -3.39
CA GLN A 83 -14.18 -2.37 -2.80
C GLN A 83 -14.20 -3.48 -1.73
N TYR A 84 -15.29 -3.49 -0.93
CA TYR A 84 -15.67 -4.58 -0.04
C TYR A 84 -16.00 -5.80 -0.91
N LEU A 85 -15.16 -6.84 -0.92
CA LEU A 85 -15.55 -8.23 -1.14
C LEU A 85 -14.36 -9.14 -0.78
N SER A 86 -14.71 -10.27 -0.16
CA SER A 86 -13.91 -11.31 0.53
C SER A 86 -12.37 -11.24 0.53
N ASP A 87 -11.77 -11.57 1.68
CA ASP A 87 -10.32 -11.82 1.90
C ASP A 87 -9.68 -12.81 0.91
N GLN A 88 -10.47 -13.46 0.05
CA GLN A 88 -10.09 -14.50 -0.91
C GLN A 88 -9.48 -13.95 -2.21
N ILE A 89 -9.33 -12.63 -2.32
CA ILE A 89 -9.05 -11.94 -3.58
C ILE A 89 -7.64 -11.33 -3.62
N PHE A 90 -7.04 -11.10 -2.45
CA PHE A 90 -5.63 -10.80 -2.38
C PHE A 90 -4.84 -12.03 -2.83
N TYR A 91 -3.90 -11.82 -3.74
CA TYR A 91 -3.00 -12.89 -4.13
C TYR A 91 -2.12 -13.20 -2.92
N THR A 92 -2.29 -14.39 -2.36
CA THR A 92 -1.30 -14.99 -1.46
C THR A 92 -0.33 -15.75 -2.34
N ASP A 93 0.96 -15.49 -2.19
CA ASP A 93 2.05 -15.94 -3.07
C ASP A 93 2.32 -17.47 -2.96
N GLN A 94 1.30 -18.30 -3.18
CA GLN A 94 1.40 -19.76 -3.13
C GLN A 94 2.19 -20.34 -4.32
N ASP A 95 2.45 -19.54 -5.36
CA ASP A 95 3.07 -19.97 -6.62
C ASP A 95 4.52 -19.50 -6.81
N ARG A 96 5.13 -18.78 -5.85
CA ARG A 96 6.55 -18.44 -5.97
C ARG A 96 7.40 -19.70 -5.90
N GLN A 97 7.98 -20.06 -7.05
CA GLN A 97 8.97 -21.12 -7.11
C GLN A 97 10.12 -20.76 -6.15
N LEU A 98 10.37 -21.67 -5.22
CA LEU A 98 11.34 -21.64 -4.10
C LEU A 98 12.82 -21.54 -4.55
N GLY A 99 13.09 -20.89 -5.68
CA GLY A 99 14.40 -20.83 -6.33
C GLY A 99 15.34 -19.82 -5.69
N ASN A 100 14.82 -18.77 -5.06
CA ASN A 100 15.60 -17.76 -4.35
C ASN A 100 14.90 -17.40 -3.04
N ALA A 101 15.59 -17.56 -1.90
CA ALA A 101 15.11 -17.30 -0.55
C ALA A 101 14.99 -15.78 -0.23
N THR A 102 14.62 -14.96 -1.20
CA THR A 102 14.51 -13.51 -1.01
C THR A 102 13.30 -13.21 -0.13
N PRO A 103 13.48 -12.56 1.03
CA PRO A 103 12.37 -12.21 1.90
C PRO A 103 11.34 -11.35 1.16
N LEU A 104 10.07 -11.56 1.49
CA LEU A 104 8.94 -10.80 0.96
C LEU A 104 8.23 -10.06 2.09
N VAL A 105 7.92 -8.79 1.84
CA VAL A 105 7.05 -7.95 2.69
C VAL A 105 5.84 -7.54 1.88
N SER A 106 4.65 -7.90 2.35
CA SER A 106 3.39 -7.53 1.70
C SER A 106 2.75 -6.33 2.39
N ILE A 107 2.26 -5.37 1.61
CA ILE A 107 1.57 -4.17 2.08
C ILE A 107 0.18 -4.15 1.44
N TYR A 108 -0.85 -4.26 2.25
CA TYR A 108 -2.25 -4.24 1.83
C TYR A 108 -2.88 -2.90 2.17
N ILE A 109 -3.38 -2.18 1.17
CA ILE A 109 -4.13 -0.93 1.35
C ILE A 109 -5.61 -1.22 1.09
N LEU A 110 -6.41 -1.15 2.16
CA LEU A 110 -7.82 -1.45 2.17
C LEU A 110 -8.64 -0.17 2.16
N SER A 111 -9.57 -0.07 1.20
CA SER A 111 -10.58 0.99 1.17
C SER A 111 -11.73 0.76 2.16
N HIS A 112 -11.71 -0.32 2.93
CA HIS A 112 -12.75 -0.72 3.87
C HIS A 112 -12.22 -1.03 5.28
N LYS A 113 -13.14 -1.21 6.23
CA LYS A 113 -12.81 -1.57 7.62
C LYS A 113 -12.92 -3.08 7.81
N LEU A 114 -11.93 -3.65 8.47
CA LEU A 114 -11.99 -4.98 9.05
C LEU A 114 -12.93 -4.98 10.26
N GLU A 115 -13.67 -6.08 10.41
CA GLU A 115 -14.71 -6.23 11.44
C GLU A 115 -14.14 -6.27 12.87
N HIS A 116 -12.99 -6.93 13.05
CA HIS A 116 -12.43 -7.22 14.38
C HIS A 116 -11.14 -6.43 14.68
N ILE A 117 -10.71 -5.54 13.80
CA ILE A 117 -9.47 -4.78 13.95
C ILE A 117 -9.77 -3.28 13.85
N ASP A 118 -9.60 -2.59 14.98
CA ASP A 118 -9.95 -1.17 15.09
C ASP A 118 -8.81 -0.18 14.80
N CYS A 119 -7.56 -0.65 14.74
CA CYS A 119 -6.43 0.20 14.42
C CYS A 119 -6.32 0.50 12.91
N PRO A 120 -5.84 1.69 12.51
CA PRO A 120 -5.68 2.05 11.11
C PRO A 120 -4.61 1.24 10.40
N ILE A 121 -3.58 0.81 11.12
CA ILE A 121 -2.42 0.09 10.58
C ILE A 121 -2.19 -1.13 11.46
N THR A 122 -2.07 -2.30 10.84
CA THR A 122 -1.75 -3.56 11.51
C THR A 122 -0.47 -4.11 10.94
N HIS A 123 0.48 -4.44 11.79
CA HIS A 123 1.69 -5.17 11.41
C HIS A 123 1.55 -6.62 11.87
N VAL A 124 1.39 -7.54 10.93
CA VAL A 124 1.33 -8.97 11.20
C VAL A 124 2.75 -9.53 11.17
N LYS A 125 3.16 -10.09 12.30
CA LYS A 125 4.45 -10.75 12.51
C LYS A 125 4.21 -12.20 12.89
N TYR A 126 5.22 -13.03 12.71
CA TYR A 126 5.23 -14.41 13.16
C TYR A 126 6.24 -14.62 14.29
N ASP A 127 5.94 -15.61 15.12
CA ASP A 127 6.82 -16.13 16.17
C ASP A 127 6.97 -17.63 15.95
N CYS A 128 8.20 -18.13 16.04
CA CYS A 128 8.47 -19.57 15.95
C CYS A 128 8.45 -20.18 17.36
N TYR A 129 7.83 -21.35 17.51
CA TYR A 129 7.75 -22.06 18.79
C TYR A 129 8.19 -23.51 18.63
N ASP A 130 8.91 -24.02 19.63
CA ASP A 130 9.13 -25.45 19.78
C ASP A 130 7.85 -26.10 20.32
N PRO A 131 7.19 -27.01 19.58
CA PRO A 131 5.96 -27.63 20.02
C PRO A 131 6.12 -28.53 21.26
N ALA A 132 7.33 -29.06 21.53
CA ALA A 132 7.58 -29.92 22.68
C ALA A 132 7.70 -29.13 23.98
N THR A 133 8.43 -28.01 23.96
CA THR A 133 8.69 -27.17 25.15
C THR A 133 7.74 -25.97 25.26
N LYS A 134 7.07 -25.59 24.16
CA LYS A 134 6.30 -24.35 23.98
C LYS A 134 7.15 -23.08 24.09
N GLU A 135 8.47 -23.20 24.01
CA GLU A 135 9.37 -22.05 24.06
C GLU A 135 9.45 -21.35 22.70
N ASN A 136 9.58 -20.03 22.74
CA ASN A 136 9.79 -19.21 21.55
C ASN A 136 11.23 -19.35 21.05
N ILE A 137 11.39 -19.67 19.77
CA ILE A 137 12.67 -19.80 19.09
C ILE A 137 13.07 -18.41 18.58
N LYS A 138 14.09 -17.83 19.22
CA LYS A 138 14.57 -16.47 18.90
C LYS A 138 15.55 -16.41 17.73
N GLN A 139 16.14 -17.56 17.37
CA GLN A 139 17.07 -17.64 16.26
C GLN A 139 16.30 -17.57 14.95
N LYS A 140 16.75 -16.70 14.05
CA LYS A 140 16.16 -16.52 12.73
C LYS A 140 16.87 -17.44 11.75
N GLU A 141 16.09 -18.18 10.98
CA GLU A 141 16.57 -19.07 9.93
C GLU A 141 16.14 -18.53 8.57
N GLU A 142 17.08 -18.36 7.65
CA GLU A 142 16.85 -17.78 6.32
C GLU A 142 15.73 -18.51 5.55
N PHE A 143 15.68 -19.84 5.69
CA PHE A 143 14.62 -20.65 5.11
C PHE A 143 13.23 -20.26 5.64
N ILE A 144 13.08 -20.08 6.96
CA ILE A 144 11.80 -19.69 7.57
C ILE A 144 11.46 -18.24 7.18
N GLU A 145 12.44 -17.34 7.19
CA GLU A 145 12.24 -15.94 6.79
C GLU A 145 11.83 -15.81 5.30
N SER A 146 12.21 -16.77 4.45
CA SER A 146 11.78 -16.82 3.05
C SER A 146 10.36 -17.37 2.86
N LEU A 147 9.86 -18.19 3.79
CA LEU A 147 8.54 -18.81 3.72
C LEU A 147 7.42 -17.96 4.32
N ILE A 148 7.74 -17.22 5.39
CA ILE A 148 6.73 -16.47 6.14
C ILE A 148 6.93 -14.98 5.90
N HIS A 149 5.92 -14.34 5.33
CA HIS A 149 5.97 -12.95 4.93
C HIS A 149 5.43 -12.06 6.04
N ASN A 150 6.20 -11.05 6.44
CA ASN A 150 5.66 -9.98 7.26
C ASN A 150 4.69 -9.18 6.41
N CYS A 151 3.53 -8.82 6.96
CA CYS A 151 2.59 -7.98 6.23
C CYS A 151 2.10 -6.78 7.03
N TYR A 152 1.80 -5.73 6.28
CA TYR A 152 1.22 -4.50 6.78
C TYR A 152 -0.18 -4.35 6.18
N ILE A 153 -1.18 -4.13 7.01
CA ILE A 153 -2.56 -3.91 6.58
C ILE A 153 -2.96 -2.50 6.97
N ILE A 154 -3.28 -1.68 5.98
CA ILE A 154 -3.64 -0.27 6.13
C ILE A 154 -5.12 -0.11 5.80
N GLN A 155 -5.93 0.25 6.80
CA GLN A 155 -7.36 0.51 6.67
C GLN A 155 -7.59 2.01 6.48
N VAL A 156 -7.73 2.45 5.22
CA VAL A 156 -7.80 3.89 4.89
C VAL A 156 -8.96 4.60 5.62
N GLN A 157 -10.12 3.95 5.76
CA GLN A 157 -11.28 4.53 6.46
C GLN A 157 -11.05 4.79 7.96
N ARG A 158 -9.98 4.25 8.55
CA ARG A 158 -9.63 4.40 9.96
C ARG A 158 -8.53 5.43 10.21
N LEU A 159 -7.96 6.04 9.17
CA LEU A 159 -6.87 7.03 9.28
C LEU A 159 -7.31 8.40 9.85
N LYS A 160 -8.45 8.49 10.52
CA LYS A 160 -9.08 9.77 10.88
C LYS A 160 -8.33 10.53 11.97
N GLN A 161 -8.00 11.79 11.63
CA GLN A 161 -7.77 13.00 12.44
C GLN A 161 -6.79 13.03 13.63
N SER A 162 -6.58 11.96 14.41
CA SER A 162 -5.53 11.95 15.45
C SER A 162 -4.29 11.22 14.94
N HIS A 163 -3.47 11.86 14.10
CA HIS A 163 -2.21 11.26 13.64
C HIS A 163 -1.24 11.19 14.81
N GLN A 164 -1.04 9.99 15.34
CA GLN A 164 -0.23 9.79 16.54
C GLN A 164 1.27 9.70 16.22
N ASN A 165 1.62 9.50 14.95
CA ASN A 165 2.98 9.30 14.49
C ASN A 165 3.17 9.74 13.02
N LYS A 166 4.43 9.79 12.57
CA LYS A 166 4.82 10.16 11.20
C LYS A 166 4.19 9.28 10.12
N LEU A 167 4.03 7.98 10.38
CA LEU A 167 3.44 7.06 9.41
C LEU A 167 1.95 7.40 9.19
N GLU A 168 1.20 7.67 10.26
CA GLU A 168 -0.18 8.12 10.16
C GLU A 168 -0.31 9.51 9.51
N GLN A 169 0.63 10.41 9.77
CA GLN A 169 0.70 11.72 9.09
C GLN A 169 0.91 11.53 7.59
N LEU A 170 1.82 10.66 7.16
CA LEU A 170 2.03 10.33 5.76
C LEU A 170 0.80 9.67 5.13
N LEU A 171 0.20 8.69 5.80
CA LEU A 171 -0.97 7.99 5.26
C LEU A 171 -2.24 8.85 5.29
N SER A 172 -2.25 9.99 5.99
CA SER A 172 -3.37 10.94 5.95
C SER A 172 -3.67 11.49 4.56
N ILE A 173 -2.75 11.38 3.59
CA ILE A 173 -2.99 11.69 2.18
C ILE A 173 -4.12 10.86 1.56
N PHE A 174 -4.52 9.76 2.21
CA PHE A 174 -5.67 8.94 1.81
C PHE A 174 -6.98 9.31 2.54
N ASP A 175 -6.96 10.27 3.48
CA ASP A 175 -8.14 10.64 4.27
C ASP A 175 -9.20 11.34 3.40
N GLN A 176 -10.28 10.62 3.14
CA GLN A 176 -11.38 11.08 2.28
C GLN A 176 -12.23 12.19 2.89
N SER A 177 -11.97 12.59 4.15
CA SER A 177 -12.59 13.81 4.70
C SER A 177 -12.08 15.10 4.06
N TYR A 178 -10.96 15.03 3.32
CA TYR A 178 -10.40 16.14 2.56
C TYR A 178 -10.86 16.22 1.11
N VAL A 179 -11.77 15.35 0.67
CA VAL A 179 -12.30 15.42 -0.71
C VAL A 179 -12.90 16.79 -1.00
N THR A 180 -12.53 17.37 -2.15
CA THR A 180 -13.05 18.69 -2.55
C THR A 180 -14.54 18.63 -2.87
N GLU A 181 -15.25 19.75 -2.70
CA GLU A 181 -16.67 19.83 -3.04
C GLU A 181 -16.92 19.71 -4.56
N GLU A 182 -15.93 20.08 -5.37
CA GLU A 182 -16.01 20.09 -6.84
C GLU A 182 -15.92 18.69 -7.45
N SER A 183 -14.99 17.87 -6.96
CA SER A 183 -14.72 16.54 -7.50
C SER A 183 -14.06 15.62 -6.47
N ARG A 184 -14.39 14.32 -6.55
CA ARG A 184 -13.76 13.25 -5.77
C ARG A 184 -12.31 12.99 -6.17
N HIS A 185 -11.90 13.51 -7.32
CA HIS A 185 -10.55 13.35 -7.85
C HIS A 185 -9.51 14.10 -7.05
N PHE A 186 -9.91 15.06 -6.23
CA PHE A 186 -8.97 15.94 -5.55
C PHE A 186 -9.22 15.95 -4.05
N LEU A 187 -8.14 16.14 -3.30
CA LEU A 187 -8.16 16.36 -1.86
C LEU A 187 -7.54 17.72 -1.54
N ASP A 188 -8.16 18.46 -0.62
CA ASP A 188 -7.67 19.72 -0.06
C ASP A 188 -7.04 19.49 1.32
N LEU A 189 -5.73 19.28 1.32
CA LEU A 189 -4.95 19.03 2.53
C LEU A 189 -4.54 20.32 3.25
N PRO A 190 -4.54 20.36 4.59
CA PRO A 190 -4.01 21.48 5.38
C PRO A 190 -2.47 21.57 5.25
N GLU A 191 -1.94 22.77 4.96
CA GLU A 191 -0.50 23.01 4.72
C GLU A 191 0.38 22.81 5.95
N ASP A 192 -0.13 23.18 7.13
CA ASP A 192 0.59 23.20 8.40
C ASP A 192 0.73 21.82 9.06
N ARG A 193 0.20 20.78 8.42
CA ARG A 193 0.08 19.45 9.01
C ARG A 193 1.16 18.47 8.58
N TYR A 194 1.98 18.79 7.58
CA TYR A 194 2.95 17.86 7.00
C TYR A 194 4.38 18.30 7.25
N ASP A 195 5.19 17.37 7.74
CA ASP A 195 6.63 17.57 7.90
C ASP A 195 7.30 17.75 6.53
N GLU A 196 8.39 18.53 6.48
CA GLU A 196 9.08 18.81 5.23
C GLU A 196 9.62 17.55 4.53
N GLU A 197 9.91 16.53 5.31
CA GLU A 197 10.32 15.20 4.85
C GLU A 197 9.26 14.55 3.93
N LEU A 198 7.98 14.89 4.09
CA LEU A 198 6.86 14.34 3.33
C LEU A 198 6.57 15.12 2.04
N TRP A 199 7.23 16.25 1.80
CA TRP A 199 7.03 17.08 0.61
C TRP A 199 7.17 16.33 -0.72
N PRO A 200 8.13 15.39 -0.91
CA PRO A 200 8.25 14.68 -2.18
C PRO A 200 6.96 13.94 -2.56
N VAL A 201 6.28 13.34 -1.58
CA VAL A 201 4.99 12.65 -1.80
C VAL A 201 3.90 13.65 -2.17
N ILE A 202 3.80 14.76 -1.44
CA ILE A 202 2.80 15.80 -1.69
C ILE A 202 3.00 16.43 -3.08
N GLN A 203 4.24 16.79 -3.42
CA GLN A 203 4.59 17.38 -4.72
C GLN A 203 4.31 16.42 -5.88
N CYS A 204 4.54 15.12 -5.70
CA CYS A 204 4.19 14.11 -6.69
C CYS A 204 2.68 14.11 -6.96
N LEU A 205 1.85 14.13 -5.91
CA LEU A 205 0.40 14.16 -6.03
C LEU A 205 -0.14 15.51 -6.55
N GLN A 206 0.55 16.63 -6.27
CA GLN A 206 0.24 17.92 -6.88
C GLN A 206 0.50 17.92 -8.39
N LYS A 207 1.61 17.32 -8.85
CA LYS A 207 1.88 17.15 -10.28
C LYS A 207 0.82 16.28 -10.95
N ALA A 208 0.43 15.19 -10.31
CA ALA A 208 -0.66 14.34 -10.79
C ALA A 208 -1.99 15.10 -10.93
N SER A 209 -2.27 16.05 -10.02
CA SER A 209 -3.53 16.82 -10.03
C SER A 209 -3.71 17.77 -11.21
N VAL A 210 -2.63 18.05 -11.94
CA VAL A 210 -2.64 18.94 -13.12
C VAL A 210 -2.22 18.22 -14.40
N ALA A 211 -1.95 16.92 -14.31
CA ALA A 211 -1.60 16.10 -15.47
C ALA A 211 -2.89 15.64 -16.17
N GLU A 212 -3.12 16.13 -17.39
CA GLU A 212 -4.33 15.87 -18.18
C GLU A 212 -4.58 14.37 -18.36
N GLU A 213 -3.57 13.61 -18.79
CA GLU A 213 -3.64 12.15 -18.95
C GLU A 213 -4.06 11.43 -17.66
N ILE A 214 -3.57 11.87 -16.50
CA ILE A 214 -3.95 11.27 -15.21
C ILE A 214 -5.41 11.60 -14.88
N CYS A 215 -5.85 12.83 -15.13
CA CYS A 215 -7.24 13.24 -14.88
C CYS A 215 -8.22 12.49 -15.78
N GLU A 216 -7.90 12.33 -17.08
CA GLU A 216 -8.71 11.55 -18.02
C GLU A 216 -8.85 10.08 -17.59
N GLU A 217 -7.76 9.46 -17.12
CA GLU A 217 -7.80 8.10 -16.58
C GLU A 217 -8.62 7.99 -15.27
N MET A 218 -8.67 9.06 -14.47
CA MET A 218 -9.55 9.10 -13.29
C MET A 218 -11.02 9.17 -13.68
N ASP A 219 -11.37 9.91 -14.75
CA ASP A 219 -12.72 9.91 -15.30
C ASP A 219 -13.13 8.50 -15.81
N LEU A 220 -12.24 7.83 -16.55
CA LEU A 220 -12.47 6.45 -17.01
C LEU A 220 -12.63 5.46 -15.85
N GLU A 221 -11.88 5.66 -14.76
CA GLU A 221 -12.01 4.85 -13.56
C GLU A 221 -13.38 5.05 -12.88
N ASP A 222 -13.88 6.28 -12.81
CA ASP A 222 -15.22 6.57 -12.29
C ASP A 222 -16.32 5.92 -13.15
N GLU A 223 -16.19 5.95 -14.48
CA GLU A 223 -17.10 5.27 -15.40
C GLU A 223 -17.15 3.76 -15.13
N PHE A 224 -15.97 3.13 -15.01
CA PHE A 224 -15.88 1.69 -14.71
C PHE A 224 -16.51 1.34 -13.34
N ILE A 225 -16.31 2.18 -12.32
CA ILE A 225 -16.92 1.99 -11.00
C ILE A 225 -18.44 2.12 -11.08
N ALA A 226 -18.95 3.10 -11.82
CA ALA A 226 -20.39 3.32 -11.99
C ALA A 226 -21.06 2.17 -12.74
N GLU A 227 -20.41 1.62 -13.78
CA GLU A 227 -20.90 0.44 -14.51
C GLU A 227 -21.04 -0.78 -13.60
N GLN A 228 -20.03 -1.07 -12.77
CA GLN A 228 -20.09 -2.21 -11.84
C GLN A 228 -21.19 -2.06 -10.79
N ALA A 229 -21.40 -0.86 -10.25
CA ALA A 229 -22.47 -0.60 -9.29
C ALA A 229 -23.87 -0.82 -9.90
N ASN A 230 -24.06 -0.48 -11.18
CA ASN A 230 -25.32 -0.67 -11.90
C ASN A 230 -25.60 -2.14 -12.26
N LEU A 231 -24.56 -2.99 -12.34
CA LEU A 231 -24.69 -4.42 -12.62
C LEU A 231 -25.09 -5.25 -11.38
N GLY A 232 -25.28 -4.62 -10.21
CA GLY A 232 -25.80 -5.29 -9.01
C GLY A 232 -24.82 -6.26 -8.34
N VAL A 233 -23.52 -6.11 -8.61
CA VAL A 233 -22.45 -6.86 -7.93
C VAL A 233 -22.06 -6.04 -6.69
N GLY A 234 -22.85 -6.16 -5.62
CA GLY A 234 -22.62 -5.48 -4.33
C GLY A 234 -22.83 -6.42 -3.16
#